data_AF-A0A435B4L8-F1
#
_entry.id   AF-A0A435B4L8-F1
#
_cell.length_a   1.000
_cell.length_b   1.000
_cell.length_c   1.000
_cell.angle_alpha   90.00
_cell.angle_beta   90.00
_cell.angle_gamma   90.00
#
_symmetry.space_group_name_H-M   'P 1'
#
loop_
_entity.id
_entity.type
_entity.pdbx_description
1 polymer ?
#
loop_
_entity_poly.entity_id
_entity_poly.type
_entity_poly.pdbx_seq_one_letter_code
_entity_poly.pdbx_strand_id
1 'polypeptide(L)'
;MAAISRKTILEKFRKMLADGVPIVGGGAGTGLSAKAEEAGGIDLIIIYNSGRYRMAGRGSAAGLLAYGNANEIVKEMAYEVLPVVKK
;
A
#
# COMPACT_ATOMS: atom_id res chain seq x y z
N MET A 1 12.30 7.88 -6.42
CA MET A 1 12.88 6.55 -6.15
C MET A 1 13.16 5.86 -7.48
N ALA A 2 14.29 5.15 -7.58
CA ALA A 2 14.51 4.30 -8.75
C ALA A 2 13.48 3.15 -8.70
N ALA A 3 12.84 2.86 -9.83
CA ALA A 3 11.89 1.75 -9.90
C ALA A 3 12.62 0.42 -9.66
N ILE A 4 12.19 -0.36 -8.67
CA ILE A 4 12.69 -1.73 -8.46
C ILE A 4 12.05 -2.62 -9.53
N SER A 5 12.86 -3.41 -10.23
CA SER A 5 12.34 -4.30 -11.26
C SER A 5 11.41 -5.36 -10.66
N ARG A 6 10.36 -5.74 -11.39
CA ARG A 6 9.45 -6.83 -11.00
C ARG A 6 10.23 -8.13 -10.69
N LYS A 7 11.27 -8.42 -11.46
CA LYS A 7 12.11 -9.61 -11.27
C LYS A 7 12.76 -9.59 -9.88
N THR A 8 13.37 -8.48 -9.49
CA THR A 8 14.02 -8.30 -8.18
C THR A 8 13.03 -8.45 -7.02
N ILE A 9 11.83 -7.86 -7.14
CA ILE A 9 10.77 -8.00 -6.11
C ILE A 9 10.37 -9.48 -5.96
N LEU A 10 10.14 -10.18 -7.07
CA LEU A 10 9.75 -11.59 -7.04
C LEU A 10 10.86 -12.51 -6.54
N GLU A 11 12.12 -12.21 -6.84
CA GLU A 11 13.27 -12.94 -6.30
C GLU A 11 13.35 -12.82 -4.77
N LYS A 12 13.17 -11.61 -4.22
CA LYS A 12 13.08 -11.38 -2.76
C LYS A 12 11.97 -12.24 -2.15
N PHE A 13 10.75 -12.17 -2.70
CA PHE A 13 9.60 -12.89 -2.17
C PHE A 13 9.74 -14.42 -2.26
N ARG A 14 10.26 -14.93 -3.38
CA ARG A 14 10.54 -16.38 -3.53
C ARG A 14 11.57 -16.87 -2.53
N LYS A 15 12.60 -16.06 -2.24
CA LYS A 15 13.58 -16.37 -1.20
C LYS A 15 12.93 -16.44 0.18
N MET A 16 12.11 -15.45 0.54
CA MET A 16 11.39 -15.46 1.82
C MET A 16 10.54 -16.72 1.99
N LEU A 17 9.83 -17.13 0.94
CA LEU A 17 9.05 -18.39 0.95
C LEU A 17 9.95 -19.63 1.15
N ALA A 18 11.10 -19.69 0.47
CA ALA A 18 12.05 -20.79 0.61
C ALA A 18 12.64 -20.85 2.04
N ASP A 19 12.82 -19.70 2.66
CA ASP A 19 13.33 -19.56 4.04
C ASP A 19 12.22 -19.76 5.10
N GLY A 20 10.98 -20.06 4.70
CA GLY A 20 9.84 -20.24 5.61
C GLY A 20 9.35 -18.94 6.26
N VAL A 21 9.71 -17.79 5.70
CA VAL A 21 9.33 -16.45 6.19
C VAL A 21 8.06 -15.99 5.45
N PRO A 22 6.98 -15.62 6.17
CA PRO A 22 5.76 -15.12 5.52
C PRO A 22 6.00 -13.77 4.85
N ILE A 23 5.28 -13.53 3.75
CA ILE A 23 5.24 -12.23 3.07
C ILE A 23 4.03 -11.47 3.59
N VAL A 24 4.23 -10.24 4.06
CA VAL A 24 3.14 -9.43 4.65
C VAL A 24 2.84 -8.20 3.79
N GLY A 25 1.59 -8.13 3.31
CA GLY A 25 1.06 -6.98 2.58
C GLY A 25 0.19 -6.07 3.45
N GLY A 26 0.46 -4.77 3.39
CA GLY A 26 -0.24 -3.72 4.13
C GLY A 26 -1.17 -2.90 3.24
N GLY A 27 -2.20 -2.31 3.83
CA GLY A 27 -3.18 -1.47 3.15
C GLY A 27 -3.19 -0.06 3.73
N ALA A 28 -2.49 0.88 3.11
CA ALA A 28 -2.37 2.24 3.62
C ALA A 28 -3.46 3.17 3.08
N GLY A 29 -4.23 3.78 3.98
CA GLY A 29 -5.22 4.82 3.65
C GLY A 29 -4.71 6.25 3.76
N THR A 30 -3.53 6.45 4.35
CA THR A 30 -2.85 7.75 4.53
C THR A 30 -1.34 7.58 4.42
N GLY A 31 -0.60 8.69 4.23
CA GLY A 31 0.86 8.69 4.32
C GLY A 31 1.41 8.25 5.68
N LEU A 32 0.71 8.57 6.78
CA LEU A 32 1.11 8.14 8.12
C LEU A 32 1.03 6.62 8.27
N SER A 33 -0.06 6.00 7.77
CA SER A 33 -0.20 4.54 7.74
C SER A 33 0.95 3.90 6.96
N ALA A 34 1.24 4.40 5.76
CA ALA A 34 2.32 3.86 4.93
C ALA A 34 3.71 3.96 5.60
N LYS A 35 4.00 5.10 6.24
CA LYS A 35 5.25 5.32 6.97
C LYS A 35 5.37 4.38 8.19
N ALA A 36 4.27 4.16 8.89
CA ALA A 36 4.23 3.22 10.01
C ALA A 36 4.40 1.76 9.56
N GLU A 37 3.76 1.37 8.45
CA GLU A 37 3.93 0.04 7.83
C GLU A 37 5.38 -0.19 7.39
N GLU A 38 6.02 0.79 6.73
CA GLU A 38 7.44 0.72 6.38
C GLU A 38 8.33 0.56 7.60
N ALA A 39 8.10 1.36 8.65
CA ALA A 39 8.84 1.27 9.91
C ALA A 39 8.65 -0.09 10.61
N GLY A 40 7.49 -0.72 10.43
CA GLY A 40 7.17 -2.07 10.90
C GLY A 40 7.76 -3.19 10.04
N GLY A 41 8.45 -2.86 8.94
CA GLY A 41 9.10 -3.87 8.08
C GLY A 41 8.17 -4.58 7.10
N ILE A 42 7.04 -3.95 6.71
CA ILE A 42 6.12 -4.47 5.69
C ILE A 42 6.87 -4.85 4.40
N ASP A 43 6.39 -5.88 3.68
CA ASP A 43 6.99 -6.31 2.43
C ASP A 43 6.48 -5.56 1.21
N LEU A 44 5.21 -5.19 1.25
CA LEU A 44 4.53 -4.45 0.19
C LEU A 44 3.35 -3.66 0.75
N ILE A 45 3.08 -2.51 0.15
CA ILE A 45 1.97 -1.62 0.52
C ILE A 45 1.03 -1.48 -0.68
N ILE A 46 -0.27 -1.51 -0.42
CA ILE A 46 -1.32 -1.27 -1.41
C ILE A 46 -2.14 -0.07 -0.95
N ILE A 47 -2.40 0.87 -1.87
CA ILE A 47 -3.23 2.05 -1.61
C ILE A 47 -4.43 2.09 -2.57
N TYR A 48 -5.59 2.48 -2.06
CA TYR A 48 -6.86 2.58 -2.81
C TYR A 48 -7.90 3.36 -2.01
N ASN A 49 -8.98 3.76 -2.68
CA ASN A 49 -10.06 4.58 -2.13
C ASN A 49 -10.67 4.04 -0.82
N SER A 50 -10.97 2.74 -0.71
CA SER A 50 -11.48 2.15 0.54
C SER A 50 -10.49 2.31 1.69
N GLY A 51 -9.17 2.36 1.44
CA GLY A 51 -8.17 2.71 2.45
C GLY A 51 -8.40 4.12 2.98
N ARG A 52 -8.50 5.12 2.09
CA ARG A 52 -8.82 6.51 2.47
C ARG A 52 -10.15 6.62 3.22
N TYR A 53 -11.18 5.92 2.76
CA TYR A 53 -12.50 5.93 3.40
C TYR A 53 -12.51 5.28 4.78
N ARG A 54 -11.76 4.18 4.98
CA ARG A 54 -11.56 3.60 6.32
C ARG A 54 -10.91 4.60 7.26
N MET A 55 -9.89 5.30 6.80
CA MET A 55 -9.21 6.32 7.61
C MET A 55 -10.08 7.56 7.88
N ALA A 56 -11.15 7.76 7.09
CA ALA A 56 -12.20 8.74 7.35
C ALA A 56 -13.33 8.22 8.26
N GLY A 57 -13.21 7.00 8.83
CA GLY A 57 -14.23 6.40 9.69
C GLY A 57 -15.45 5.87 8.93
N ARG A 58 -15.26 5.33 7.72
CA ARG A 58 -16.32 4.69 6.91
C ARG A 58 -16.04 3.21 6.68
N GLY A 59 -17.08 2.44 6.41
CA GLY A 59 -16.97 1.02 6.12
C GLY A 59 -16.25 0.74 4.80
N SER A 60 -15.52 -0.38 4.72
CA SER A 60 -14.73 -0.77 3.53
C SER A 60 -15.54 -0.81 2.24
N ALA A 61 -16.82 -1.20 2.32
CA ALA A 61 -17.70 -1.29 1.17
C ALA A 61 -18.02 0.07 0.53
N ALA A 62 -17.76 1.19 1.22
CA ALA A 62 -17.94 2.53 0.67
C ALA A 62 -17.12 2.78 -0.60
N GLY A 63 -15.97 2.10 -0.77
CA GLY A 63 -15.17 2.22 -1.99
C GLY A 63 -15.75 1.56 -3.23
N LEU A 64 -16.84 0.80 -3.09
CA LEU A 64 -17.55 0.16 -4.20
C LEU A 64 -18.78 0.96 -4.66
N LEU A 65 -19.19 1.98 -3.89
CA LEU A 65 -20.39 2.77 -4.17
C LEU A 65 -20.03 4.05 -4.94
N ALA A 66 -21.05 4.74 -5.45
CA ALA A 66 -20.93 5.96 -6.25
C ALA A 66 -20.59 7.21 -5.41
N TYR A 67 -19.58 7.11 -4.53
CA TYR A 67 -19.11 8.21 -3.68
C TYR A 67 -17.85 8.91 -4.23
N GLY A 68 -17.28 8.39 -5.32
CA GLY A 68 -16.14 8.99 -6.01
C GLY A 68 -15.51 8.03 -7.02
N ASN A 69 -14.68 8.56 -7.91
CA ASN A 69 -13.93 7.76 -8.88
C ASN A 69 -12.70 7.13 -8.22
N ALA A 70 -12.69 5.80 -8.09
CA ALA A 70 -11.60 5.07 -7.44
C ALA A 70 -10.22 5.31 -8.08
N ASN A 71 -10.16 5.42 -9.41
CA ASN A 71 -8.91 5.58 -10.15
C ASN A 71 -8.35 7.00 -10.06
N GLU A 72 -9.20 8.01 -9.88
CA GLU A 72 -8.76 9.37 -9.59
C GLU A 72 -8.26 9.47 -8.15
N ILE A 73 -9.02 8.94 -7.20
CA ILE A 73 -8.66 8.95 -5.78
C ILE A 73 -7.31 8.26 -5.54
N VAL A 74 -7.05 7.11 -6.16
CA VAL A 74 -5.74 6.42 -5.97
C VAL A 74 -4.57 7.24 -6.53
N LYS A 75 -4.77 7.98 -7.63
CA LYS A 75 -3.76 8.90 -8.16
C LYS A 75 -3.50 10.06 -7.20
N GLU A 76 -4.55 10.61 -6.57
CA GLU A 76 -4.39 11.64 -5.54
C GLU A 76 -3.65 11.11 -4.31
N MET A 77 -4.01 9.91 -3.85
CA MET A 77 -3.36 9.28 -2.69
C MET A 77 -1.86 9.06 -2.90
N ALA A 78 -1.41 8.92 -4.15
CA ALA A 78 0.01 8.77 -4.46
C ALA A 78 0.85 9.96 -3.97
N TYR A 79 0.30 11.19 -3.99
CA TYR A 79 0.98 12.38 -3.47
C TYR A 79 1.17 12.36 -1.95
N GLU A 80 0.31 11.65 -1.22
CA GLU A 80 0.39 11.51 0.24
C GLU A 80 1.34 10.38 0.66
N VAL A 81 1.46 9.33 -0.17
CA VAL A 81 2.09 8.06 0.20
C VAL A 81 3.50 7.91 -0.40
N LEU A 82 3.67 8.11 -1.71
CA LEU A 82 4.96 7.86 -2.36
C LEU A 82 6.12 8.73 -1.82
N PRO A 83 5.92 10.00 -1.41
CA PRO A 83 7.02 10.82 -0.90
C PRO A 83 7.51 10.45 0.51
N VAL A 84 6.71 9.72 1.29
CA VAL A 84 7.00 9.45 2.71
C VAL A 84 7.57 8.05 2.98
N VAL A 85 7.49 7.16 1.99
CA VAL A 85 8.10 5.82 1.98
C VAL A 85 9.46 5.91 1.27
N LYS A 86 10.50 5.30 1.83
CA LYS A 86 11.90 5.50 1.39
C LYS A 86 12.63 4.24 0.94
N LYS A 87 12.10 3.05 1.19
CA LYS A 87 12.73 1.77 0.83
C LYS A 87 12.71 1.44 -0.65
#